data_AF-A0A645EER5-F1
#
_entry.id   AF-A0A645EER5-F1
#
_cell.length_a   1.000
_cell.length_b   1.000
_cell.length_c   1.000
_cell.angle_alpha   90.00
_cell.angle_beta   90.00
_cell.angle_gamma   90.00
#
_symmetry.space_group_name_H-M   'P 1'
#
loop_
_entity.id
_entity.type
_entity.pdbx_description
1 polymer ?
#
loop_
_entity_poly.entity_id
_entity_poly.type
_entity_poly.pdbx_seq_one_letter_code
_entity_poly.pdbx_strand_id
1 'polypeptide(L)'
;MIFAHGLGGRDLTLKLLSSLDWQQKGFQIGCRVEHLQEWVDRRQYRIAPRPGCLGAAEYHLAMKSRGEAAGSGVTTFCMCPGGEVVPATAWTGQLSSNGMSLRARDGRYANAAVITTLPPETFSGPGQAYEFLRELEARCFAAGGGDYAFPAQSIESFLRRRTALEQPEASPRLGIRPAPLFELLPPAAARRFAEAFRYFEHLMPGFRTGNAIGIESCVSSPVRFTRHPETLETSVKHVYVAGEGAGYAGGIVSAAVDGLRIAEKLLAATP
;
A
#
# COMPACT_ATOMS: atom_id res chain seq x y z
N MET A 1 9.65 -15.97 -23.41
CA MET A 1 9.88 -14.59 -22.92
C MET A 1 9.05 -14.36 -21.66
N ILE A 2 9.61 -13.77 -20.60
CA ILE A 2 8.90 -13.56 -19.32
C ILE A 2 8.94 -12.07 -18.95
N PHE A 3 7.77 -11.48 -18.64
CA PHE A 3 7.63 -10.13 -18.13
C PHE A 3 7.29 -10.13 -16.64
N ALA A 4 8.22 -9.70 -15.78
CA ALA A 4 8.05 -9.60 -14.33
C ALA A 4 8.27 -8.16 -13.82
N HIS A 5 7.48 -7.21 -14.35
CA HIS A 5 7.77 -5.77 -14.29
C HIS A 5 7.37 -5.07 -12.98
N GLY A 6 6.74 -5.79 -12.05
CA GLY A 6 6.27 -5.23 -10.77
C GLY A 6 5.25 -4.11 -10.93
N LEU A 7 4.84 -3.51 -9.81
CA LEU A 7 3.84 -2.43 -9.81
C LEU A 7 4.37 -1.10 -10.35
N GLY A 8 5.70 -0.91 -10.36
CA GLY A 8 6.36 0.26 -10.95
C GLY A 8 6.40 0.24 -12.48
N GLY A 9 6.23 -0.93 -13.12
CA GLY A 9 6.30 -1.09 -14.56
C GLY A 9 5.06 -0.61 -15.34
N ARG A 10 4.40 0.47 -14.91
CA ARG A 10 3.09 0.92 -15.44
C ARG A 10 3.11 1.15 -16.95
N ASP A 11 4.15 1.78 -17.48
CA ASP A 11 4.27 2.04 -18.92
C ASP A 11 4.37 0.75 -19.73
N LEU A 12 5.08 -0.25 -19.20
CA LEU A 12 5.13 -1.57 -19.81
C LEU A 12 3.78 -2.28 -19.69
N THR A 13 3.10 -2.19 -18.53
CA THR A 13 1.75 -2.72 -18.38
C THR A 13 0.82 -2.15 -19.45
N LEU A 14 0.77 -0.83 -19.62
CA LEU A 14 -0.09 -0.17 -20.61
C LEU A 14 0.19 -0.63 -22.05
N LYS A 15 1.47 -0.85 -22.40
CA LYS A 15 1.85 -1.42 -23.70
C LYS A 15 1.40 -2.87 -23.85
N LEU A 16 1.48 -3.68 -22.79
CA LEU A 16 1.04 -5.08 -22.82
C LEU A 16 -0.48 -5.21 -22.96
N LEU A 17 -1.27 -4.25 -22.47
CA LEU A 17 -2.74 -4.28 -22.59
C LEU A 17 -3.26 -4.27 -24.03
N SER A 18 -2.46 -3.77 -24.99
CA SER A 18 -2.85 -3.78 -26.41
C SER A 18 -2.55 -5.11 -27.12
N SER A 19 -1.76 -5.98 -26.49
CA SER A 19 -1.21 -7.18 -27.12
C SER A 19 -1.59 -8.47 -26.41
N LEU A 20 -2.02 -8.40 -25.15
CA LEU A 20 -2.35 -9.55 -24.30
C LEU A 20 -3.76 -9.44 -23.76
N ASP A 21 -4.41 -10.58 -23.52
CA ASP A 21 -5.73 -10.61 -22.88
C ASP A 21 -5.59 -10.27 -21.39
N TRP A 22 -6.59 -9.56 -20.86
CA TRP A 22 -6.60 -9.11 -19.48
C TRP A 22 -8.01 -8.98 -18.91
N GLN A 23 -8.08 -8.90 -17.59
CA GLN A 23 -9.25 -8.57 -16.80
C GLN A 23 -8.94 -7.40 -15.89
N GLN A 24 -9.90 -6.48 -15.77
CA GLN A 24 -9.81 -5.40 -14.80
C GLN A 24 -10.05 -5.95 -13.40
N LYS A 25 -9.27 -5.45 -12.44
CA LYS A 25 -9.28 -5.91 -11.06
C LYS A 25 -9.41 -4.71 -10.12
N GLY A 26 -10.14 -4.90 -9.02
CA GLY A 26 -10.06 -3.95 -7.90
C GLY A 26 -8.63 -3.90 -7.35
N PHE A 27 -8.18 -2.71 -6.99
CA PHE A 27 -6.85 -2.48 -6.46
C PHE A 27 -6.92 -1.60 -5.21
N GLN A 28 -5.85 -1.61 -4.43
CA GLN A 28 -5.83 -0.96 -3.13
C GLN A 28 -5.05 0.34 -3.16
N ILE A 29 -5.53 1.33 -2.42
CA ILE A 29 -4.81 2.55 -2.09
C ILE A 29 -4.92 2.84 -0.60
N GLY A 30 -4.08 3.71 -0.08
CA GLY A 30 -4.16 4.14 1.30
C GLY A 30 -3.22 5.24 1.70
N CYS A 31 -2.78 5.20 2.95
CA CYS A 31 -1.70 6.03 3.50
C CYS A 31 -0.96 5.22 4.58
N ARG A 32 0.24 5.66 4.96
CA ARG A 32 0.90 5.09 6.16
C ARG A 32 0.30 5.72 7.40
N VAL A 33 0.15 4.91 8.44
CA VAL A 33 -0.03 5.38 9.81
C VAL A 33 1.22 5.07 10.61
N GLU A 34 1.60 5.99 11.48
CA GLU A 34 2.81 5.88 12.30
C GLU A 34 2.51 6.20 13.76
N HIS A 35 3.07 5.37 14.65
CA HIS A 35 3.01 5.50 16.09
C HIS A 35 4.40 5.28 16.69
N LEU A 36 4.63 5.69 17.93
CA LEU A 36 5.81 5.25 18.67
C LEU A 36 5.79 3.73 18.82
N GLN A 37 6.92 3.06 18.54
CA GLN A 37 7.05 1.61 18.71
C GLN A 37 6.79 1.21 20.17
N GLU A 38 7.23 2.03 21.12
CA GLU A 38 6.97 1.82 22.54
C GLU A 38 5.46 1.76 22.87
N TRP A 39 4.64 2.58 22.21
CA TRP A 39 3.19 2.53 22.39
C TRP A 39 2.62 1.21 21.85
N VAL A 40 3.08 0.75 20.68
CA VAL A 40 2.67 -0.54 20.12
C VAL A 40 3.08 -1.70 21.03
N ASP A 41 4.32 -1.69 21.52
CA ASP A 41 4.87 -2.70 22.44
C ASP A 41 4.02 -2.81 23.71
N ARG A 42 3.71 -1.67 24.34
CA ARG A 42 2.87 -1.62 25.54
C ARG A 42 1.45 -2.13 25.28
N ARG A 43 0.87 -1.84 24.12
CA ARG A 43 -0.49 -2.26 23.78
C ARG A 43 -0.57 -3.76 23.51
N GLN A 44 0.41 -4.33 22.82
CA GLN A 44 0.40 -5.74 22.45
C GLN A 44 0.87 -6.64 23.59
N TYR A 45 1.98 -6.30 24.24
CA TYR A 45 2.55 -7.16 25.27
C TYR A 45 2.02 -6.84 26.67
N ARG A 46 1.43 -5.67 26.89
CA ARG A 46 0.93 -5.20 28.20
C ARG A 46 2.03 -5.19 29.29
N ILE A 47 3.28 -5.05 28.86
CA ILE A 47 4.48 -5.03 29.70
C ILE A 47 5.36 -3.85 29.25
N ALA A 48 5.95 -3.14 30.21
CA ALA A 48 6.89 -2.04 29.97
C ALA A 48 8.02 -2.06 31.02
N PRO A 49 9.31 -2.01 30.64
CA PRO A 49 9.80 -2.02 29.26
C PRO A 49 9.64 -3.40 28.58
N ARG A 50 9.62 -3.41 27.25
CA ARG A 50 9.53 -4.64 26.45
C ARG A 50 10.77 -5.54 26.67
N PRO A 51 10.62 -6.83 27.01
CA PRO A 51 11.74 -7.79 27.02
C PRO A 51 12.37 -7.97 25.63
N GLY A 52 13.70 -7.98 25.56
CA GLY A 52 14.44 -8.08 24.29
C GLY A 52 14.12 -9.34 23.47
N CYS A 53 13.77 -10.45 24.12
CA CYS A 53 13.43 -11.72 23.46
C CYS A 53 12.12 -11.68 22.64
N LEU A 54 11.23 -10.71 22.89
CA LEU A 54 9.94 -10.64 22.19
C LEU A 54 10.05 -9.98 20.80
N GLY A 55 11.12 -9.23 20.52
CA GLY A 55 11.20 -8.40 19.31
C GLY A 55 10.19 -7.25 19.32
N ALA A 56 10.31 -6.29 18.40
CA ALA A 56 9.37 -5.16 18.33
C ALA A 56 7.96 -5.63 17.93
N ALA A 57 6.94 -5.18 18.66
CA ALA A 57 5.57 -5.63 18.47
C ALA A 57 4.97 -5.15 17.14
N GLU A 58 4.10 -5.99 16.58
CA GLU A 58 3.35 -5.73 15.35
C GLU A 58 1.85 -5.65 15.65
N TYR A 59 1.04 -5.11 14.73
CA TYR A 59 -0.41 -5.21 14.78
C TYR A 59 -1.00 -5.52 13.40
N HIS A 60 -2.18 -6.15 13.41
CA HIS A 60 -3.00 -6.34 12.23
C HIS A 60 -4.45 -5.99 12.58
N LEU A 61 -4.98 -4.94 11.98
CA LEU A 61 -6.33 -4.44 12.22
C LEU A 61 -7.12 -4.46 10.92
N ALA A 62 -8.37 -4.90 10.99
CA ALA A 62 -9.28 -4.93 9.85
C ALA A 62 -10.68 -4.52 10.27
N MET A 63 -11.30 -3.63 9.48
CA MET A 63 -12.70 -3.24 9.56
C MET A 63 -13.41 -3.72 8.30
N LYS A 64 -14.44 -4.55 8.46
CA LYS A 64 -15.32 -4.92 7.34
C LYS A 64 -16.27 -3.75 7.05
N SER A 65 -16.50 -3.45 5.77
CA SER A 65 -17.51 -2.46 5.41
C SER A 65 -18.92 -2.98 5.73
N ARG A 66 -19.80 -2.11 6.22
CA ARG A 66 -21.21 -2.42 6.48
C ARG A 66 -22.01 -2.04 5.23
N GLY A 67 -22.52 -3.03 4.49
CA GLY A 67 -23.50 -2.81 3.42
C GLY A 67 -22.94 -2.43 2.05
N GLU A 68 -21.63 -2.42 1.85
CA GLU A 68 -21.00 -2.24 0.53
C GLU A 68 -20.59 -3.60 -0.08
N ALA A 69 -20.31 -3.63 -1.40
CA ALA A 69 -19.84 -4.81 -2.10
C ALA A 69 -18.65 -5.49 -1.38
N ALA A 70 -18.59 -6.83 -1.42
CA ALA A 70 -17.53 -7.60 -0.78
C ALA A 70 -16.13 -7.08 -1.17
N GLY A 71 -15.26 -6.81 -0.19
CA GLY A 71 -13.89 -6.33 -0.42
C GLY A 71 -13.63 -4.84 -0.14
N SER A 72 -14.68 -4.09 0.22
CA SER A 72 -14.68 -2.65 0.53
C SER A 72 -14.21 -2.25 1.93
N GLY A 73 -13.67 -3.20 2.72
CA GLY A 73 -13.17 -2.94 4.06
C GLY A 73 -11.91 -2.08 4.11
N VAL A 74 -11.47 -1.80 5.33
CA VAL A 74 -10.19 -1.12 5.60
C VAL A 74 -9.32 -2.07 6.40
N THR A 75 -8.07 -2.25 6.00
CA THR A 75 -7.14 -3.14 6.70
C THR A 75 -5.76 -2.51 6.81
N THR A 76 -5.00 -2.92 7.83
CA THR A 76 -3.58 -2.61 7.92
C THR A 76 -2.76 -3.58 7.10
N PHE A 77 -1.80 -3.09 6.33
CA PHE A 77 -0.94 -3.85 5.43
C PHE A 77 0.52 -3.43 5.59
N CYS A 78 1.46 -4.35 5.29
CA CYS A 78 2.91 -4.10 5.34
C CYS A 78 3.33 -3.38 6.64
N MET A 79 3.02 -4.01 7.79
CA MET A 79 3.41 -3.47 9.09
C MET A 79 4.94 -3.58 9.25
N CYS A 80 5.56 -2.48 9.65
CA CYS A 80 7.00 -2.30 9.81
C CYS A 80 7.29 -1.88 11.25
N PRO A 81 7.56 -2.85 12.16
CA PRO A 81 7.89 -2.55 13.54
C PRO A 81 9.32 -1.99 13.61
N GLY A 82 9.53 -0.97 14.45
CA GLY A 82 10.80 -0.25 14.60
C GLY A 82 11.38 0.18 13.26
N GLY A 83 10.51 0.65 12.36
CA GLY A 83 10.80 0.94 10.97
C GLY A 83 10.62 2.41 10.61
N GLU A 84 10.64 2.66 9.31
CA GLU A 84 10.48 3.99 8.73
C GLU A 84 9.50 3.97 7.54
N VAL A 85 8.79 5.09 7.36
CA VAL A 85 7.99 5.40 6.18
C VAL A 85 8.93 5.97 5.12
N VAL A 86 8.90 5.39 3.92
CA VAL A 86 9.86 5.71 2.85
C VAL A 86 9.17 6.17 1.57
N PRO A 87 9.80 7.07 0.78
CA PRO A 87 9.36 7.38 -0.56
C PRO A 87 9.53 6.16 -1.47
N ALA A 88 8.43 5.68 -2.02
CA ALA A 88 8.36 4.56 -2.96
C ALA A 88 7.89 5.05 -4.35
N THR A 89 8.59 6.03 -4.89
CA THR A 89 8.32 6.62 -6.20
C THR A 89 9.48 6.39 -7.15
N ALA A 90 9.15 6.04 -8.39
CA ALA A 90 10.10 5.94 -9.50
C ALA A 90 9.91 7.09 -10.52
N TRP A 91 9.01 8.02 -10.23
CA TRP A 91 8.56 9.05 -11.17
C TRP A 91 8.83 10.45 -10.61
N THR A 92 9.44 11.30 -11.43
CA THR A 92 9.68 12.70 -11.10
C THR A 92 8.36 13.43 -10.86
N GLY A 93 8.28 14.23 -9.80
CA GLY A 93 7.08 15.02 -9.48
C GLY A 93 5.90 14.20 -8.93
N GLN A 94 6.12 12.94 -8.56
CA GLN A 94 5.13 12.03 -8.01
C GLN A 94 5.65 11.44 -6.70
N LEU A 95 4.77 11.24 -5.73
CA LEU A 95 5.13 10.70 -4.42
C LEU A 95 4.13 9.63 -3.98
N SER A 96 4.67 8.47 -3.65
CA SER A 96 3.96 7.35 -3.01
C SER A 96 4.74 6.95 -1.76
N SER A 97 4.03 6.57 -0.71
CA SER A 97 4.61 6.00 0.51
C SER A 97 4.76 4.49 0.41
N ASN A 98 5.68 3.96 1.19
CA ASN A 98 5.73 2.57 1.64
C ASN A 98 6.37 2.54 3.03
N GLY A 99 6.63 1.36 3.59
CA GLY A 99 7.44 1.23 4.80
C GLY A 99 8.51 0.17 4.68
N MET A 100 9.51 0.30 5.54
CA MET A 100 10.55 -0.70 5.73
C MET A 100 10.97 -0.78 7.19
N SER A 101 11.58 -1.90 7.56
CA SER A 101 12.34 -2.02 8.80
C SER A 101 13.69 -2.63 8.50
N LEU A 102 14.73 -2.19 9.21
CA LEU A 102 15.99 -2.94 9.28
C LEU A 102 15.77 -4.25 10.05
N ARG A 103 16.69 -5.20 9.91
CA ARG A 103 16.61 -6.50 10.61
C ARG A 103 16.45 -6.35 12.13
N ALA A 104 17.10 -5.36 12.73
CA ALA A 104 17.07 -5.13 14.17
C ALA A 104 15.70 -4.64 14.68
N ARG A 105 14.90 -3.97 13.82
CA ARG A 105 13.57 -3.43 14.16
C ARG A 105 13.60 -2.61 15.47
N ASP A 106 14.64 -1.83 15.64
CA ASP A 106 14.96 -1.02 16.82
C ASP A 106 14.73 0.48 16.61
N GLY A 107 14.11 0.85 15.49
CA GLY A 107 13.68 2.22 15.24
C GLY A 107 12.62 2.70 16.23
N ARG A 108 12.51 4.03 16.36
CA ARG A 108 11.57 4.68 17.30
C ARG A 108 10.10 4.48 16.94
N TYR A 109 9.81 4.25 15.66
CA TYR A 109 8.45 4.26 15.13
C TYR A 109 8.01 2.91 14.61
N ALA A 110 6.73 2.61 14.81
CA ALA A 110 6.01 1.52 14.17
C ALA A 110 5.13 2.15 13.09
N ASN A 111 5.15 1.63 11.87
CA ASN A 111 4.27 2.12 10.83
C ASN A 111 3.62 0.98 10.03
N ALA A 112 2.44 1.23 9.48
CA ALA A 112 1.71 0.29 8.63
C ALA A 112 0.91 1.08 7.60
N ALA A 113 0.66 0.50 6.42
CA ALA A 113 -0.30 1.08 5.49
C ALA A 113 -1.71 0.81 6.00
N VAL A 114 -2.60 1.79 5.95
CA VAL A 114 -4.04 1.59 6.09
C VAL A 114 -4.63 1.71 4.71
N ILE A 115 -5.18 0.62 4.20
CA ILE A 115 -5.58 0.48 2.80
C ILE A 115 -7.04 0.10 2.65
N THR A 116 -7.64 0.48 1.53
CA THR A 116 -8.96 0.03 1.09
C THR A 116 -8.96 -0.26 -0.40
N THR A 117 -9.89 -1.10 -0.83
CA THR A 117 -10.02 -1.52 -2.24
C THR A 117 -10.91 -0.54 -2.99
N LEU A 118 -10.40 -0.01 -4.09
CA LEU A 118 -11.20 0.64 -5.11
C LEU A 118 -11.81 -0.43 -6.02
N PRO A 119 -13.15 -0.46 -6.17
CA PRO A 119 -13.81 -1.42 -7.05
C PRO A 119 -13.39 -1.22 -8.51
N PRO A 120 -13.28 -2.30 -9.31
CA PRO A 120 -12.93 -2.18 -10.73
C PRO A 120 -13.90 -1.26 -11.49
N GLU A 121 -15.20 -1.34 -11.23
CA GLU A 121 -16.26 -0.54 -11.85
C GLU A 121 -16.14 0.98 -11.61
N THR A 122 -15.26 1.41 -10.71
CA THR A 122 -14.91 2.83 -10.52
C THR A 122 -14.21 3.41 -11.76
N PHE A 123 -13.62 2.56 -12.60
CA PHE A 123 -12.82 2.96 -13.74
C PHE A 123 -13.32 2.28 -15.03
N SER A 124 -13.29 3.01 -16.15
CA SER A 124 -13.64 2.50 -17.48
C SER A 124 -12.59 1.51 -18.04
N GLY A 125 -11.41 1.48 -17.45
CA GLY A 125 -10.30 0.64 -17.89
C GLY A 125 -9.05 0.83 -17.02
N PRO A 126 -8.07 -0.08 -17.12
CA PRO A 126 -6.78 0.07 -16.45
C PRO A 126 -6.03 1.36 -16.78
N GLY A 127 -6.19 1.88 -18.01
CA GLY A 127 -5.61 3.17 -18.40
C GLY A 127 -6.09 4.32 -17.50
N GLN A 128 -7.40 4.39 -17.24
CA GLN A 128 -7.96 5.40 -16.33
C GLN A 128 -7.52 5.17 -14.89
N ALA A 129 -7.39 3.92 -14.45
CA ALA A 129 -6.89 3.59 -13.11
C ALA A 129 -5.43 4.05 -12.91
N TYR A 130 -4.57 3.85 -13.90
CA TYR A 130 -3.18 4.32 -13.84
C TYR A 130 -3.06 5.83 -13.94
N GLU A 131 -3.89 6.50 -14.73
CA GLU A 131 -3.92 7.96 -14.77
C GLU A 131 -4.35 8.55 -13.42
N PHE A 132 -5.41 7.98 -12.82
CA PHE A 132 -5.84 8.32 -11.47
C PHE A 132 -4.71 8.17 -10.43
N LEU A 133 -3.93 7.08 -10.50
CA LEU A 133 -2.79 6.87 -9.61
C LEU A 133 -1.70 7.94 -9.81
N ARG A 134 -1.38 8.30 -11.05
CA ARG A 134 -0.42 9.37 -11.38
C ARG A 134 -0.87 10.72 -10.84
N GLU A 135 -2.13 11.08 -11.05
CA GLU A 135 -2.71 12.33 -10.53
C GLU A 135 -2.69 12.37 -9.00
N LEU A 136 -3.04 11.25 -8.35
CA LEU A 136 -3.03 11.14 -6.89
C LEU A 136 -1.61 11.30 -6.31
N GLU A 137 -0.61 10.68 -6.95
CA GLU A 137 0.80 10.77 -6.56
C GLU A 137 1.38 12.16 -6.81
N ALA A 138 1.00 12.82 -7.92
CA ALA A 138 1.40 14.21 -8.20
C ALA A 138 0.79 15.19 -7.19
N ARG A 139 -0.48 15.00 -6.83
CA ARG A 139 -1.14 15.78 -5.76
C ARG A 139 -0.47 15.52 -4.40
N CYS A 140 -0.08 14.28 -4.10
CA CYS A 140 0.64 13.95 -2.89
C CYS A 140 2.00 14.68 -2.84
N PHE A 141 2.77 14.64 -3.93
CA PHE A 141 4.03 15.36 -4.05
C PHE A 141 3.88 16.87 -3.86
N ALA A 142 2.89 17.48 -4.53
CA ALA A 142 2.61 18.91 -4.42
C ALA A 142 2.17 19.31 -3.00
N ALA A 143 1.26 18.56 -2.38
CA ALA A 143 0.84 18.79 -1.00
C ALA A 143 1.97 18.55 0.02
N GLY A 144 2.93 17.71 -0.35
CA GLY A 144 4.18 17.52 0.35
C GLY A 144 5.17 18.67 0.19
N GLY A 145 4.92 19.67 -0.66
CA GLY A 145 5.80 20.82 -0.88
C GLY A 145 6.75 20.70 -2.08
N GLY A 146 6.64 19.62 -2.85
CA GLY A 146 7.38 19.47 -4.12
C GLY A 146 8.88 19.14 -3.97
N ASP A 147 9.32 18.68 -2.80
CA ASP A 147 10.70 18.29 -2.51
C ASP A 147 10.80 16.89 -1.87
N TYR A 148 9.76 16.08 -2.06
CA TYR A 148 9.62 14.72 -1.54
C TYR A 148 9.44 14.57 -0.01
N ALA A 149 9.24 15.67 0.73
CA ALA A 149 8.61 15.55 2.05
C ALA A 149 7.17 15.04 1.90
N PHE A 150 6.69 14.24 2.85
CA PHE A 150 5.33 13.72 2.77
C PHE A 150 4.30 14.73 3.28
N PRO A 151 3.14 14.90 2.62
CA PRO A 151 1.98 15.48 3.29
C PRO A 151 1.59 14.56 4.46
N ALA A 152 1.27 15.13 5.61
CA ALA A 152 0.87 14.39 6.79
C ALA A 152 -0.15 15.15 7.64
N GLN A 153 -0.94 14.43 8.43
CA GLN A 153 -1.80 14.99 9.47
C GLN A 153 -1.94 13.98 10.61
N SER A 154 -2.13 14.44 11.85
CA SER A 154 -2.44 13.51 12.94
C SER A 154 -3.77 12.82 12.66
N ILE A 155 -3.94 11.59 13.16
CA ILE A 155 -5.19 10.84 12.97
C ILE A 155 -6.36 11.58 13.62
N GLU A 156 -6.16 12.20 14.78
CA GLU A 156 -7.18 13.06 15.39
C GLU A 156 -7.55 14.26 14.50
N SER A 157 -6.59 14.90 13.85
CA SER A 157 -6.84 15.99 12.89
C SER A 157 -7.55 15.49 11.63
N PHE A 158 -7.20 14.30 11.11
CA PHE A 158 -7.93 13.61 10.04
C PHE A 158 -9.42 13.47 10.39
N LEU A 159 -9.71 12.99 11.61
CA LEU A 159 -11.09 12.78 12.08
C LEU A 159 -11.86 14.08 12.28
N ARG A 160 -11.18 15.17 12.67
CA ARG A 160 -11.76 16.49 12.89
C ARG A 160 -11.76 17.39 11.65
N ARG A 161 -11.25 16.91 10.51
CA ARG A 161 -11.05 17.70 9.28
C ARG A 161 -10.23 18.97 9.53
N ARG A 162 -9.13 18.83 10.28
CA ARG A 162 -8.14 19.89 10.49
C ARG A 162 -6.82 19.50 9.83
N THR A 163 -6.04 20.49 9.43
CA THR A 163 -4.68 20.31 8.91
C THR A 163 -3.68 20.63 10.02
N ALA A 164 -3.40 19.64 10.88
CA ALA A 164 -2.45 19.80 11.97
C ALA A 164 -1.72 18.50 12.30
N LEU A 165 -0.49 18.65 12.77
CA LEU A 165 0.33 17.58 13.35
C LEU A 165 0.40 17.80 14.86
N GLU A 166 -0.20 16.89 15.62
CA GLU A 166 -0.08 16.89 17.09
C GLU A 166 1.32 16.37 17.51
N GLN A 167 1.96 15.57 16.65
CA GLN A 167 3.34 15.12 16.78
C GLN A 167 4.10 15.43 15.47
N PRO A 168 5.00 16.44 15.44
CA PRO A 168 5.69 16.83 14.21
C PRO A 168 6.88 15.91 13.86
N GLU A 169 7.41 15.18 14.83
CA GLU A 169 8.49 14.21 14.62
C GLU A 169 7.94 12.92 14.02
N ALA A 170 8.56 12.45 12.95
CA ALA A 170 8.18 11.24 12.22
C ALA A 170 9.39 10.57 11.58
N SER A 171 9.25 9.33 11.14
CA SER A 171 10.34 8.57 10.53
C SER A 171 10.77 8.98 9.10
N PRO A 172 9.94 9.60 8.23
CA PRO A 172 10.41 9.99 6.90
C PRO A 172 11.63 10.91 6.94
N ARG A 173 12.73 10.47 6.31
CA ARG A 173 13.99 11.20 6.32
C ARG A 173 13.95 12.54 5.59
N LEU A 174 13.07 12.65 4.59
CA LEU A 174 12.82 13.90 3.85
C LEU A 174 11.79 14.79 4.56
N GLY A 175 11.31 14.38 5.74
CA GLY A 175 10.38 15.12 6.57
C GLY A 175 8.92 14.92 6.18
N ILE A 176 8.07 15.57 6.97
CA ILE A 176 6.62 15.64 6.77
C ILE A 176 6.14 17.09 6.83
N ARG A 177 5.06 17.41 6.13
CA ARG A 177 4.40 18.72 6.15
C ARG A 177 2.92 18.58 6.48
N PRO A 178 2.36 19.42 7.39
CA PRO A 178 0.92 19.44 7.62
C PRO A 178 0.14 19.65 6.32
N ALA A 179 -0.71 18.70 5.96
CA ALA A 179 -1.55 18.76 4.76
C ALA A 179 -2.87 17.99 4.95
N PRO A 180 -3.97 18.37 4.27
CA PRO A 180 -5.29 17.76 4.47
C PRO A 180 -5.40 16.40 3.75
N LEU A 181 -4.84 15.32 4.31
CA LEU A 181 -4.89 13.98 3.69
C LEU A 181 -6.32 13.49 3.42
N PHE A 182 -7.29 13.94 4.24
CA PHE A 182 -8.70 13.64 4.02
C PHE A 182 -9.19 14.11 2.64
N GLU A 183 -8.66 15.24 2.16
CA GLU A 183 -9.01 15.85 0.87
C GLU A 183 -8.15 15.32 -0.29
N LEU A 184 -6.95 14.81 0.02
CA LEU A 184 -6.09 14.15 -0.97
C LEU A 184 -6.66 12.80 -1.41
N LEU A 185 -7.15 12.00 -0.46
CA LEU A 185 -7.76 10.70 -0.72
C LEU A 185 -9.08 10.83 -1.48
N PRO A 186 -9.47 9.81 -2.28
CA PRO A 186 -10.82 9.74 -2.82
C PRO A 186 -11.88 9.86 -1.71
N PRO A 187 -12.96 10.64 -1.89
CA PRO A 187 -13.92 10.91 -0.83
C PRO A 187 -14.48 9.66 -0.14
N ALA A 188 -14.73 8.59 -0.90
CA ALA A 188 -15.22 7.33 -0.36
C ALA A 188 -14.17 6.60 0.49
N ALA A 189 -12.88 6.66 0.10
CA ALA A 189 -11.78 6.10 0.87
C ALA A 189 -11.53 6.92 2.15
N ALA A 190 -11.54 8.25 2.05
CA ALA A 190 -11.35 9.14 3.20
C ALA A 190 -12.41 8.93 4.30
N ARG A 191 -13.69 8.80 3.90
CA ARG A 191 -14.79 8.49 4.85
C ARG A 191 -14.60 7.13 5.51
N ARG A 192 -14.27 6.10 4.73
CA ARG A 192 -13.98 4.75 5.25
C ARG A 192 -12.79 4.74 6.20
N PHE A 193 -11.74 5.51 5.92
CA PHE A 193 -10.61 5.64 6.83
C PHE A 193 -10.99 6.35 8.12
N ALA A 194 -11.85 7.37 8.08
CA ALA A 194 -12.36 8.00 9.30
C ALA A 194 -13.18 7.02 10.16
N GLU A 195 -13.98 6.14 9.55
CA GLU A 195 -14.68 5.06 10.26
C GLU A 195 -13.69 4.05 10.84
N ALA A 196 -12.72 3.61 10.04
CA ALA A 196 -11.69 2.67 10.44
C ALA A 196 -10.83 3.20 11.58
N PHE A 197 -10.41 4.46 11.56
CA PHE A 197 -9.64 5.05 12.65
C PHE A 197 -10.42 5.13 13.96
N ARG A 198 -11.72 5.41 13.91
CA ARG A 198 -12.58 5.33 15.12
C ARG A 198 -12.71 3.90 15.62
N TYR A 199 -12.83 2.94 14.72
CA TYR A 199 -12.91 1.53 15.06
C TYR A 199 -11.59 1.00 15.62
N PHE A 200 -10.46 1.34 15.00
CA PHE A 200 -9.11 0.97 15.43
C PHE A 200 -8.76 1.59 16.77
N GLU A 201 -9.26 2.79 17.07
CA GLU A 201 -9.15 3.37 18.42
C GLU A 201 -9.89 2.53 19.48
N HIS A 202 -11.05 1.95 19.16
CA HIS A 202 -11.73 1.04 20.08
C HIS A 202 -10.96 -0.28 20.26
N LEU A 203 -10.37 -0.82 19.20
CA LEU A 203 -9.58 -2.06 19.27
C LEU A 203 -8.23 -1.85 19.97
N MET A 204 -7.60 -0.71 19.75
CA MET A 204 -6.25 -0.40 20.22
C MET A 204 -6.21 1.06 20.72
N PRO A 205 -6.64 1.32 21.97
CA PRO A 205 -6.78 2.68 22.49
C PRO A 205 -5.51 3.53 22.36
N GLY A 206 -5.66 4.77 21.93
CA GLY A 206 -4.56 5.67 21.58
C GLY A 206 -4.09 5.57 20.13
N PHE A 207 -4.70 4.73 19.29
CA PHE A 207 -4.42 4.69 17.86
C PHE A 207 -4.57 6.08 17.21
N ARG A 208 -5.54 6.89 17.66
CA ARG A 208 -5.75 8.28 17.19
C ARG A 208 -4.57 9.23 17.40
N THR A 209 -3.61 8.87 18.26
CA THR A 209 -2.45 9.72 18.59
C THR A 209 -1.35 9.67 17.53
N GLY A 210 -1.42 8.70 16.61
CA GLY A 210 -0.47 8.56 15.51
C GLY A 210 -0.67 9.59 14.39
N ASN A 211 0.25 9.56 13.44
CA ASN A 211 0.22 10.36 12.23
C ASN A 211 -0.24 9.53 11.04
N ALA A 212 -1.10 10.10 10.19
CA ALA A 212 -1.34 9.62 8.82
C ALA A 212 -0.39 10.36 7.87
N ILE A 213 0.36 9.62 7.07
CA ILE A 213 1.50 10.12 6.28
C ILE A 213 1.38 9.62 4.83
N GLY A 214 1.46 10.56 3.88
CA GLY A 214 1.55 10.28 2.45
C GLY A 214 0.32 9.58 1.86
N ILE A 215 0.50 9.07 0.64
CA ILE A 215 -0.45 8.21 -0.05
C ILE A 215 0.27 6.90 -0.42
N GLU A 216 -0.31 5.77 -0.04
CA GLU A 216 0.15 4.44 -0.42
C GLU A 216 -0.59 4.01 -1.70
N SER A 217 0.06 4.11 -2.85
CA SER A 217 -0.59 3.89 -4.17
C SER A 217 -0.09 2.65 -4.90
N CYS A 218 1.05 2.09 -4.51
CA CYS A 218 1.67 0.92 -5.11
C CYS A 218 1.39 -0.36 -4.30
N VAL A 219 0.11 -0.62 -3.99
CA VAL A 219 -0.30 -1.76 -3.14
C VAL A 219 -0.62 -3.01 -3.95
N SER A 220 -1.35 -2.86 -5.06
CA SER A 220 -1.71 -3.97 -5.95
C SER A 220 -2.05 -3.48 -7.36
N SER A 221 -1.96 -4.37 -8.34
CA SER A 221 -2.22 -4.04 -9.75
C SER A 221 -3.73 -3.91 -10.04
N PRO A 222 -4.16 -2.88 -10.81
CA PRO A 222 -5.53 -2.77 -11.34
C PRO A 222 -5.82 -3.77 -12.47
N VAL A 223 -4.83 -4.58 -12.87
CA VAL A 223 -4.90 -5.51 -13.99
C VAL A 223 -4.58 -6.92 -13.52
N ARG A 224 -5.31 -7.88 -14.06
CA ARG A 224 -4.93 -9.29 -14.10
C ARG A 224 -4.79 -9.69 -15.57
N PHE A 225 -3.57 -9.93 -16.03
CA PHE A 225 -3.41 -10.51 -17.37
C PHE A 225 -3.93 -11.94 -17.37
N THR A 226 -4.56 -12.37 -18.46
CA THR A 226 -5.05 -13.74 -18.57
C THR A 226 -3.88 -14.67 -18.87
N ARG A 227 -3.85 -15.82 -18.19
CA ARG A 227 -2.93 -16.93 -18.49
C ARG A 227 -3.72 -18.21 -18.67
N HIS A 228 -3.22 -19.10 -19.51
CA HIS A 228 -3.70 -20.48 -19.56
C HIS A 228 -3.47 -21.16 -18.20
N PRO A 229 -4.46 -21.86 -17.63
CA PRO A 229 -4.37 -22.40 -16.27
C PRO A 229 -3.26 -23.44 -16.10
N GLU A 230 -2.98 -24.23 -17.14
CA GLU A 230 -1.99 -25.31 -17.08
C GLU A 230 -0.59 -24.90 -17.55
N THR A 231 -0.46 -24.26 -18.71
CA THR A 231 0.83 -23.85 -19.29
C THR A 231 1.35 -22.54 -18.72
N LEU A 232 0.48 -21.70 -18.14
CA LEU A 232 0.77 -20.34 -17.66
C LEU A 232 1.16 -19.34 -18.76
N GLU A 233 1.04 -19.70 -20.04
CA GLU A 233 1.23 -18.78 -21.16
C GLU A 233 0.12 -17.74 -21.23
N THR A 234 0.40 -16.57 -21.80
CA THR A 234 -0.62 -15.56 -22.13
C THR A 234 -1.38 -15.96 -23.40
N SER A 235 -2.23 -15.06 -23.92
CA SER A 235 -2.86 -15.25 -25.24
C SER A 235 -1.86 -15.27 -26.41
N VAL A 236 -0.60 -14.90 -26.17
CA VAL A 236 0.50 -14.99 -27.14
C VAL A 236 1.43 -16.13 -26.72
N LYS A 237 1.63 -17.11 -27.63
CA LYS A 237 2.49 -18.28 -27.37
C LYS A 237 3.91 -17.87 -26.96
N HIS A 238 4.48 -18.62 -26.03
CA HIS A 238 5.82 -18.42 -25.47
C HIS A 238 6.05 -17.07 -24.78
N VAL A 239 4.97 -16.32 -24.51
CA VAL A 239 4.99 -15.11 -23.70
C VAL A 239 4.35 -15.41 -22.35
N TYR A 240 5.04 -15.00 -21.30
CA TYR A 240 4.61 -15.16 -19.92
C TYR A 240 4.68 -13.79 -19.23
N VAL A 241 3.75 -13.56 -18.34
CA VAL A 241 3.73 -12.42 -17.42
C VAL A 241 3.81 -12.98 -16.01
N ALA A 242 4.47 -12.31 -15.06
CA ALA A 242 4.74 -12.84 -13.73
C ALA A 242 4.58 -11.77 -12.62
N GLY A 243 4.27 -12.23 -11.40
CA GLY A 243 4.32 -11.42 -10.20
C GLY A 243 3.20 -10.38 -10.05
N GLU A 244 3.48 -9.34 -9.26
CA GLU A 244 2.48 -8.36 -8.82
C GLU A 244 1.95 -7.49 -9.95
N GLY A 245 2.84 -7.00 -10.83
CA GLY A 245 2.44 -6.21 -12.00
C GLY A 245 1.52 -6.99 -12.94
N ALA A 246 1.70 -8.31 -13.03
CA ALA A 246 0.84 -9.19 -13.79
C ALA A 246 -0.52 -9.49 -13.11
N GLY A 247 -0.65 -9.14 -11.83
CA GLY A 247 -1.83 -9.40 -11.01
C GLY A 247 -1.82 -10.76 -10.31
N TYR A 248 -0.70 -11.49 -10.28
CA TYR A 248 -0.60 -12.88 -9.76
C TYR A 248 0.05 -13.04 -8.38
N ALA A 249 0.56 -11.95 -7.82
CA ALA A 249 1.19 -11.93 -6.51
C ALA A 249 0.77 -10.68 -5.73
N GLY A 250 1.10 -10.64 -4.43
CA GLY A 250 0.89 -9.49 -3.54
C GLY A 250 1.94 -9.40 -2.43
N GLY A 251 3.14 -9.86 -2.72
CA GLY A 251 4.29 -9.84 -1.80
C GLY A 251 5.42 -10.74 -2.29
N ILE A 252 6.61 -10.54 -1.71
CA ILE A 252 7.88 -11.18 -2.10
C ILE A 252 7.74 -12.70 -2.30
N VAL A 253 7.23 -13.41 -1.29
CA VAL A 253 7.11 -14.88 -1.34
C VAL A 253 6.16 -15.32 -2.45
N SER A 254 4.99 -14.68 -2.55
CA SER A 254 4.01 -15.03 -3.60
C SER A 254 4.53 -14.74 -5.01
N ALA A 255 5.32 -13.68 -5.19
CA ALA A 255 5.94 -13.34 -6.47
C ALA A 255 7.04 -14.35 -6.84
N ALA A 256 7.86 -14.78 -5.87
CA ALA A 256 8.86 -15.80 -6.08
C ALA A 256 8.24 -17.15 -6.46
N VAL A 257 7.17 -17.56 -5.77
CA VAL A 257 6.42 -18.79 -6.09
C VAL A 257 5.79 -18.71 -7.48
N ASP A 258 5.21 -17.57 -7.88
CA ASP A 258 4.68 -17.40 -9.24
C ASP A 258 5.78 -17.52 -10.31
N GLY A 259 6.95 -16.92 -10.06
CA GLY A 259 8.11 -17.04 -10.93
C GLY A 259 8.61 -18.48 -11.05
N LEU A 260 8.72 -19.20 -9.93
CA LEU A 260 9.12 -20.62 -9.91
C LEU A 260 8.18 -21.48 -10.75
N ARG A 261 6.86 -21.31 -10.58
CA ARG A 261 5.86 -22.07 -11.35
C ARG A 261 5.99 -21.85 -12.85
N ILE A 262 6.26 -20.62 -13.29
CA ILE A 262 6.49 -20.33 -14.71
C ILE A 262 7.77 -21.00 -15.21
N ALA A 263 8.85 -20.94 -14.41
CA ALA A 263 10.11 -21.59 -14.75
C ALA A 263 9.96 -23.12 -14.90
N GLU A 264 9.23 -23.77 -14.00
CA GLU A 264 8.93 -25.21 -14.07
C GLU A 264 8.17 -25.57 -15.37
N LYS A 265 7.17 -24.76 -15.76
CA LYS A 265 6.41 -24.98 -17.01
C LYS A 265 7.27 -24.82 -18.25
N LEU A 266 8.19 -23.85 -18.25
CA LEU A 266 9.14 -23.66 -19.35
C LEU A 266 10.11 -24.83 -19.50
N LEU A 267 10.65 -25.32 -18.38
CA LEU A 267 11.58 -26.46 -18.38
C LEU A 267 10.88 -27.75 -18.84
N ALA A 268 9.63 -27.99 -18.42
CA ALA A 268 8.86 -29.16 -18.84
C ALA A 268 8.40 -29.11 -20.31
N ALA A 269 8.29 -27.91 -20.90
CA ALA A 269 7.90 -27.71 -22.29
C ALA A 269 9.06 -27.81 -23.29
N THR A 270 10.31 -27.95 -22.80
CA THR A 270 11.49 -28.12 -23.64
C THR A 270 11.67 -29.63 -23.92
N PRO A 271 11.61 -30.09 -25.19
CA PRO A 271 11.81 -31.50 -25.53
C PRO A 271 13.23 -32.00 -25.28
#